data_AF-A0A4Z0GQR7-F1
#
_entry.id   AF-A0A4Z0GQR7-F1
#
_cell.length_a   1.000
_cell.length_b   1.000
_cell.length_c   1.000
_cell.angle_alpha   90.00
_cell.angle_beta   90.00
_cell.angle_gamma   90.00
#
_symmetry.space_group_name_H-M   'P 1'
#
loop_
_entity.id
_entity.type
_entity.pdbx_description
1 polymer ?
#
loop_
_entity_poly.entity_id
_entity_poly.type
_entity_poly.pdbx_seq_one_letter_code
_entity_poly.pdbx_strand_id
1 'polypeptide(L)'
;MTFAIKHCFDSVDNVCLITLSKGFLRQAFLFTRGGRNLYYVLLIFFGILGALARYSIELTLPTTPFPLATLFINLLGCFLLAFVVRFLIWLPRLSSKMVTAIGTGFVGSFTTFSTFALESSLLSRTDFLIATSYMIASLIGGLLACVLGYRLSKMLLIRFKEVLRHDH
;
A
#
# COMPACT_ATOMS: atom_id res chain seq x y z
N MET A 1 1.90 29.40 35.39
CA MET A 1 2.42 28.80 34.14
C MET A 1 1.44 27.85 33.44
N THR A 2 0.34 27.43 34.10
CA THR A 2 -0.66 26.49 33.56
C THR A 2 -1.78 27.15 32.72
N PHE A 3 -1.94 28.47 32.77
CA PHE A 3 -3.04 29.18 32.09
C PHE A 3 -2.74 29.52 30.62
N ALA A 4 -1.48 29.69 30.24
CA ALA A 4 -1.07 30.06 28.88
C ALA A 4 -1.06 28.86 27.90
N ILE A 5 -0.96 27.62 28.40
CA ILE A 5 -0.91 26.41 27.56
C ILE A 5 -2.31 25.99 27.12
N LYS A 6 -3.33 26.17 27.98
CA LYS A 6 -4.72 25.78 27.67
C LYS A 6 -5.33 26.65 26.57
N HIS A 7 -5.05 27.95 26.59
CA HIS A 7 -5.52 28.89 25.57
C HIS A 7 -4.86 28.69 24.19
N CYS A 8 -3.66 28.11 24.14
CA CYS A 8 -2.98 27.77 22.90
C CYS A 8 -3.55 26.48 22.28
N PHE A 9 -3.97 25.51 23.09
CA PHE A 9 -4.56 24.25 22.61
C PHE A 9 -5.96 24.43 22.03
N ASP A 10 -6.84 25.19 22.71
CA ASP A 10 -8.23 25.42 22.25
C ASP A 10 -8.32 26.21 20.92
N SER A 11 -7.30 27.01 20.59
CA SER A 11 -7.25 27.78 19.33
C SER A 11 -6.77 26.93 18.14
N VAL A 12 -5.90 25.95 18.38
CA VAL A 12 -5.34 25.08 17.34
C VAL A 12 -6.35 24.01 16.91
N ASP A 13 -7.15 23.47 17.84
CA ASP A 13 -8.14 22.44 17.53
C ASP A 13 -9.26 22.95 16.61
N ASN A 14 -9.76 24.15 16.85
CA ASN A 14 -10.82 24.75 16.03
C ASN A 14 -10.32 25.12 14.62
N VAL A 15 -9.11 25.67 14.49
CA VAL A 15 -8.53 26.01 13.18
C VAL A 15 -8.14 24.75 12.41
N CYS A 16 -7.64 23.72 13.07
CA CYS A 16 -7.27 22.44 12.45
C CYS A 16 -8.51 21.67 11.96
N LEU A 17 -9.57 21.56 12.78
CA LEU A 17 -10.83 20.91 12.38
C LEU A 17 -11.55 21.66 11.24
N ILE A 18 -11.56 23.00 11.28
CA ILE A 18 -12.17 23.81 10.22
C ILE A 18 -11.33 23.72 8.92
N THR A 19 -10.01 23.62 9.02
CA THR A 19 -9.12 23.48 7.85
C THR A 19 -9.15 22.06 7.27
N LEU A 20 -9.26 21.02 8.11
CA LEU A 20 -9.46 19.63 7.68
C LEU A 20 -10.82 19.43 7.03
N SER A 21 -11.89 20.00 7.61
CA SER A 21 -13.24 19.96 7.05
C SER A 21 -13.31 20.72 5.72
N LYS A 22 -12.77 21.94 5.65
CA LYS A 22 -12.73 22.71 4.40
C LYS A 22 -11.78 22.10 3.36
N GLY A 23 -10.67 21.48 3.76
CA GLY A 23 -9.75 20.78 2.89
C GLY A 23 -10.35 19.51 2.30
N PHE A 24 -11.08 18.74 3.12
CA PHE A 24 -11.82 17.56 2.71
C PHE A 24 -13.01 17.93 1.81
N LEU A 25 -13.80 18.95 2.18
CA LEU A 25 -14.91 19.45 1.37
C LEU A 25 -14.44 20.09 0.06
N ARG A 26 -13.29 20.77 0.05
CA ARG A 26 -12.69 21.33 -1.17
C ARG A 26 -12.11 20.23 -2.06
N GLN A 27 -11.57 19.14 -1.50
CA GLN A 27 -11.22 17.93 -2.26
C GLN A 27 -12.48 17.23 -2.80
N ALA A 28 -13.54 17.12 -2.01
CA ALA A 28 -14.84 16.56 -2.39
C ALA A 28 -15.65 17.46 -3.35
N PHE A 29 -15.35 18.75 -3.44
CA PHE A 29 -15.97 19.68 -4.40
C PHE A 29 -15.13 19.83 -5.67
N LEU A 30 -13.81 19.67 -5.60
CA LEU A 30 -12.97 19.51 -6.81
C LEU A 30 -13.18 18.14 -7.49
N PHE A 31 -13.80 17.18 -6.78
CA PHE A 31 -14.25 15.87 -7.24
C PHE A 31 -15.39 15.91 -8.27
N THR A 32 -16.07 17.04 -8.50
CA THR A 32 -17.19 17.11 -9.45
C THR A 32 -16.80 17.72 -10.81
N ARG A 33 -15.59 18.29 -10.98
CA ARG A 33 -15.21 19.03 -12.19
C ARG A 33 -14.12 18.33 -13.01
N GLY A 34 -14.55 17.63 -14.08
CA GLY A 34 -13.86 17.33 -15.34
C GLY A 34 -12.60 16.44 -15.28
N GLY A 35 -12.70 15.18 -15.72
CA GLY A 35 -11.57 14.27 -16.03
C GLY A 35 -10.75 13.72 -14.84
N ARG A 36 -10.90 14.29 -13.64
CA ARG A 36 -10.26 13.82 -12.39
C ARG A 36 -11.08 12.76 -11.66
N ASN A 37 -12.38 12.73 -11.89
CA ASN A 37 -13.33 11.85 -11.18
C ASN A 37 -13.05 10.37 -11.47
N LEU A 38 -12.75 10.04 -12.74
CA LEU A 38 -12.44 8.66 -13.15
C LEU A 38 -11.19 8.12 -12.45
N TYR A 39 -10.18 8.95 -12.21
CA TYR A 39 -8.97 8.54 -11.51
C TYR A 39 -9.26 8.15 -10.05
N TYR A 40 -10.04 8.95 -9.34
CA TYR A 40 -10.43 8.61 -7.97
C TYR A 40 -11.31 7.36 -7.92
N VAL A 41 -12.22 7.20 -8.88
CA VAL A 41 -13.03 5.97 -9.00
C VAL A 41 -12.13 4.74 -9.20
N LEU A 42 -11.13 4.82 -10.08
CA LEU A 42 -10.16 3.73 -10.27
C LEU A 42 -9.37 3.46 -8.99
N LEU A 43 -8.89 4.49 -8.30
CA LEU A 43 -8.12 4.35 -7.07
C LEU A 43 -8.95 3.68 -5.97
N ILE A 44 -10.21 4.11 -5.79
CA ILE A 44 -11.16 3.50 -4.83
C ILE A 44 -11.45 2.06 -5.22
N PHE A 45 -11.73 1.79 -6.51
CA PHE A 45 -12.04 0.46 -7.01
C PHE A 45 -10.90 -0.53 -6.74
N PHE A 46 -9.67 -0.16 -7.12
CA PHE A 46 -8.50 -0.99 -6.85
C PHE A 46 -8.22 -1.11 -5.35
N GLY A 47 -8.48 -0.06 -4.56
CA GLY A 47 -8.37 -0.11 -3.10
C GLY A 47 -9.32 -1.14 -2.47
N ILE A 48 -10.59 -1.15 -2.89
CA ILE A 48 -11.58 -2.14 -2.44
C ILE A 48 -11.11 -3.55 -2.82
N LEU A 49 -10.67 -3.75 -4.06
CA LEU A 49 -10.15 -5.05 -4.50
C LEU A 49 -8.94 -5.51 -3.68
N GLY A 50 -8.00 -4.61 -3.38
CA GLY A 50 -6.83 -4.92 -2.56
C GLY A 50 -7.21 -5.34 -1.14
N ALA A 51 -8.12 -4.58 -0.50
CA ALA A 51 -8.60 -4.89 0.84
C ALA A 51 -9.37 -6.23 0.89
N LEU A 52 -10.22 -6.51 -0.10
CA LEU A 52 -10.94 -7.78 -0.21
C LEU A 52 -10.01 -8.97 -0.45
N ALA A 53 -8.98 -8.80 -1.29
CA ALA A 53 -7.98 -9.83 -1.52
C ALA A 53 -7.19 -10.14 -0.24
N ARG A 54 -6.77 -9.11 0.50
CA ARG A 54 -6.12 -9.25 1.81
C ARG A 54 -7.02 -10.03 2.78
N TYR A 55 -8.27 -9.60 2.94
CA TYR A 55 -9.22 -10.23 3.85
C TYR A 55 -9.49 -11.69 3.47
N SER A 56 -9.58 -12.01 2.19
CA SER A 56 -9.77 -13.38 1.72
C SER A 56 -8.57 -14.29 2.06
N ILE A 57 -7.35 -13.77 1.98
CA ILE A 57 -6.15 -14.50 2.38
C ILE A 57 -6.11 -14.70 3.90
N GLU A 58 -6.47 -13.68 4.68
CA GLU A 58 -6.57 -13.76 6.14
C GLU A 58 -7.58 -14.84 6.59
N LEU A 59 -8.68 -15.03 5.83
CA LEU A 59 -9.68 -16.07 6.13
C LEU A 59 -9.25 -17.49 5.75
N THR A 60 -8.36 -17.64 4.77
CA THR A 60 -7.95 -18.96 4.25
C THR A 60 -6.75 -19.53 5.00
N LEU A 61 -5.90 -18.68 5.55
CA LEU A 61 -4.74 -19.10 6.30
C LEU A 61 -5.08 -19.33 7.78
N PRO A 62 -4.53 -20.38 8.40
CA PRO A 62 -4.81 -20.67 9.80
C PRO A 62 -4.23 -19.61 10.72
N THR A 63 -4.93 -19.32 11.82
CA THR A 63 -4.39 -18.49 12.89
C THR A 63 -3.33 -19.28 13.65
N THR A 64 -2.08 -18.87 13.51
CA THR A 64 -0.92 -19.46 14.20
C THR A 64 -0.24 -18.43 15.10
N PRO A 65 0.54 -18.85 16.12
CA PRO A 65 1.33 -17.91 16.93
C PRO A 65 2.28 -17.05 16.09
N PHE A 66 2.80 -17.59 14.98
CA PHE A 66 3.52 -16.82 13.98
C PHE A 66 2.52 -16.25 12.95
N PRO A 67 2.46 -14.92 12.68
CA PRO A 67 1.44 -14.33 11.80
C PRO A 67 1.71 -14.58 10.31
N LEU A 68 1.49 -15.82 9.85
CA LEU A 68 1.80 -16.25 8.48
C LEU A 68 1.02 -15.48 7.43
N ALA A 69 -0.26 -15.18 7.69
CA ALA A 69 -1.10 -14.45 6.75
C ALA A 69 -0.55 -13.04 6.47
N THR A 70 -0.35 -12.26 7.51
CA THR A 70 0.18 -10.89 7.42
C THR A 70 1.58 -10.87 6.80
N LEU A 71 2.46 -11.82 7.16
CA LEU A 71 3.76 -11.98 6.52
C LEU A 71 3.59 -12.19 5.01
N PHE A 72 2.83 -13.22 4.61
CA PHE A 72 2.65 -13.57 3.20
C PHE A 72 2.08 -12.42 2.38
N ILE A 73 1.05 -11.76 2.89
CA ILE A 73 0.42 -10.60 2.28
C ILE A 73 1.44 -9.48 2.04
N ASN A 74 2.22 -9.13 3.07
CA ASN A 74 3.20 -8.04 2.96
C ASN A 74 4.35 -8.40 2.01
N LEU A 75 4.87 -9.63 2.06
CA LEU A 75 5.91 -10.11 1.14
C LEU A 75 5.44 -10.10 -0.32
N LEU A 76 4.25 -10.65 -0.56
CA LEU A 76 3.66 -10.66 -1.90
C LEU A 76 3.40 -9.23 -2.39
N GLY A 77 2.94 -8.34 -1.51
CA GLY A 77 2.74 -6.94 -1.85
C GLY A 77 4.03 -6.20 -2.20
N CYS A 78 5.13 -6.41 -1.47
CA CYS A 78 6.44 -5.87 -1.81
C CYS A 78 6.91 -6.34 -3.20
N PHE A 79 6.74 -7.63 -3.50
CA PHE A 79 7.02 -8.18 -4.83
C PHE A 79 6.16 -7.53 -5.92
N LEU A 80 4.84 -7.49 -5.71
CA LEU A 80 3.89 -6.95 -6.67
C LEU A 80 4.12 -5.47 -6.92
N LEU A 81 4.38 -4.66 -5.88
CA LEU A 81 4.62 -3.22 -6.04
C LEU A 81 5.86 -2.98 -6.91
N ALA A 82 6.98 -3.65 -6.61
CA ALA A 82 8.21 -3.53 -7.39
C ALA A 82 8.01 -3.97 -8.85
N PHE A 83 7.26 -5.06 -9.05
CA PHE A 83 6.93 -5.57 -10.37
C PHE A 83 6.07 -4.57 -11.17
N VAL A 84 4.96 -4.11 -10.58
CA VAL A 84 3.96 -3.22 -11.18
C VAL A 84 4.57 -1.88 -11.54
N VAL A 85 5.26 -1.22 -10.60
CA VAL A 85 5.86 0.10 -10.82
C VAL A 85 6.83 0.04 -11.99
N ARG A 86 7.65 -1.01 -12.10
CA ARG A 86 8.59 -1.09 -13.21
C ARG A 86 7.93 -1.55 -14.50
N PHE A 87 7.14 -2.63 -14.47
CA PHE A 87 6.60 -3.23 -15.69
C PHE A 87 5.59 -2.30 -16.37
N LEU A 88 4.64 -1.75 -15.60
CA LEU A 88 3.54 -0.97 -16.17
C LEU A 88 3.97 0.41 -16.64
N ILE A 89 4.96 1.05 -16.01
CA ILE A 89 5.48 2.36 -16.48
C ILE A 89 6.08 2.26 -17.88
N TRP A 90 6.63 1.10 -18.25
CA TRP A 90 7.23 0.90 -19.56
C TRP A 90 6.24 0.48 -20.65
N LEU A 91 4.97 0.22 -20.30
CA LEU A 91 3.95 -0.12 -21.28
C LEU A 91 3.39 1.17 -21.91
N PRO A 92 3.56 1.38 -23.23
CA PRO A 92 3.22 2.65 -23.89
C PRO A 92 1.72 2.98 -23.87
N ARG A 93 0.86 2.02 -23.53
CA ARG A 93 -0.60 2.17 -23.51
C ARG A 93 -1.18 2.47 -22.12
N LEU A 94 -0.38 2.43 -21.05
CA LEU A 94 -0.85 2.63 -19.68
C LEU A 94 -0.59 4.05 -19.20
N SER A 95 -1.65 4.75 -18.81
CA SER A 95 -1.53 6.07 -18.20
C SER A 95 -0.89 5.98 -16.80
N SER A 96 -0.10 6.98 -16.41
CA SER A 96 0.48 7.05 -15.06
C SER A 96 -0.58 6.97 -13.96
N LYS A 97 -1.79 7.50 -14.22
CA LYS A 97 -2.95 7.41 -13.32
C LYS A 97 -3.39 5.97 -13.05
N MET A 98 -3.39 5.11 -14.06
CA MET A 98 -3.73 3.69 -13.90
C MET A 98 -2.64 2.96 -13.11
N VAL A 99 -1.36 3.26 -13.38
CA VAL A 99 -0.24 2.70 -12.61
C VAL A 99 -0.36 3.08 -11.13
N THR A 100 -0.69 4.34 -10.82
CA THR A 100 -0.93 4.78 -9.44
C THR A 100 -2.16 4.11 -8.84
N ALA A 101 -3.25 3.95 -9.58
CA ALA A 101 -4.45 3.28 -9.08
C ALA A 101 -4.17 1.81 -8.70
N ILE A 102 -3.36 1.09 -9.50
CA ILE A 102 -2.95 -0.29 -9.20
C ILE A 102 -1.93 -0.31 -8.04
N GLY A 103 -0.88 0.51 -8.11
CA GLY A 103 0.17 0.52 -7.08
C GLY A 103 -0.33 1.02 -5.73
N THR A 104 -0.87 2.24 -5.69
CA THR A 104 -1.35 2.86 -4.45
C THR A 104 -2.71 2.34 -4.02
N GLY A 105 -3.66 2.16 -4.95
CA GLY A 105 -4.98 1.63 -4.63
C GLY A 105 -4.90 0.17 -4.23
N PHE A 106 -4.61 -0.72 -5.19
CA PHE A 106 -4.62 -2.17 -4.94
C PHE A 106 -3.49 -2.60 -4.01
N VAL A 107 -2.23 -2.40 -4.38
CA VAL A 107 -1.11 -2.93 -3.58
C VAL A 107 -1.02 -2.24 -2.21
N GLY A 108 -1.32 -0.94 -2.16
CA GLY A 108 -1.39 -0.18 -0.90
C GLY A 108 -2.48 -0.68 0.06
N SER A 109 -3.66 -1.05 -0.44
CA SER A 109 -4.75 -1.59 0.39
C SER A 109 -4.63 -3.09 0.67
N PHE A 110 -3.89 -3.80 -0.19
CA PHE A 110 -3.57 -5.22 -0.04
C PHE A 110 -2.56 -5.45 1.09
N THR A 111 -1.56 -4.58 1.23
CA THR A 111 -0.57 -4.67 2.32
C THR A 111 -1.03 -3.98 3.59
N THR A 112 -0.46 -4.33 4.74
CA THR A 112 -0.80 -3.72 6.02
C THR A 112 0.38 -3.60 6.98
N PHE A 113 0.78 -2.37 7.28
CA PHE A 113 1.79 -2.08 8.30
C PHE A 113 1.18 -2.02 9.71
N SER A 114 -0.06 -1.56 9.84
CA SER A 114 -0.74 -1.44 11.14
C SER A 114 -0.98 -2.81 11.78
N THR A 115 -1.43 -3.80 11.00
CA THR A 115 -1.59 -5.18 11.47
C THR A 115 -0.26 -5.78 11.88
N PHE A 116 0.77 -5.64 11.03
CA PHE A 116 2.14 -6.07 11.34
C PHE A 116 2.67 -5.47 12.66
N ALA A 117 2.50 -4.16 12.87
CA ALA A 117 2.97 -3.47 14.07
C ALA A 117 2.21 -3.95 15.33
N LEU A 118 0.90 -4.14 15.22
CA LEU A 118 0.08 -4.65 16.32
C LEU A 118 0.48 -6.08 16.70
N GLU A 119 0.56 -6.98 15.72
CA GLU A 119 0.97 -8.38 15.94
C GLU A 119 2.38 -8.46 16.53
N SER A 120 3.31 -7.65 16.03
CA SER A 120 4.68 -7.60 16.55
C SER A 120 4.73 -7.11 18.00
N SER A 121 3.88 -6.13 18.37
CA SER A 121 3.75 -5.61 19.73
C SER A 121 3.07 -6.61 20.68
N LEU A 122 2.11 -7.39 20.18
CA LEU A 122 1.48 -8.45 20.96
C LEU A 122 2.45 -9.61 21.19
N LEU A 123 3.18 -10.03 20.16
CA LEU A 123 4.15 -11.10 20.26
C LEU A 123 5.33 -10.75 21.17
N SER A 124 5.81 -9.50 21.15
CA SER A 124 6.93 -9.11 22.01
C SER A 124 6.60 -9.20 23.50
N ARG A 125 5.32 -9.23 23.87
CA ARG A 125 4.84 -9.42 25.25
C ARG A 125 4.71 -10.89 25.65
N THR A 126 4.56 -11.80 24.69
CA THR A 126 4.35 -13.22 24.94
C THR A 126 5.59 -14.06 24.65
N ASP A 127 6.23 -13.82 23.50
CA ASP A 127 7.43 -14.50 23.05
C ASP A 127 8.33 -13.56 22.23
N PHE A 128 9.40 -13.09 22.85
CA PHE A 128 10.35 -12.15 22.24
C PHE A 128 11.09 -12.75 21.03
N LEU A 129 11.38 -14.05 21.04
CA LEU A 129 12.09 -14.71 19.95
C LEU A 129 11.19 -14.81 18.70
N ILE A 130 9.93 -15.20 18.88
CA ILE A 130 8.95 -15.23 17.79
C ILE A 130 8.72 -13.82 17.24
N ALA A 131 8.52 -12.82 18.09
CA ALA A 131 8.34 -11.43 17.68
C ALA A 131 9.51 -10.92 16.83
N THR A 132 10.74 -11.13 17.31
CA THR A 132 11.95 -10.69 16.61
C THR A 132 12.11 -11.42 15.27
N SER A 133 11.86 -12.73 15.23
CA SER A 133 11.91 -13.51 13.99
C SER A 133 10.89 -13.03 12.96
N TYR A 134 9.67 -12.67 13.40
CA TYR A 134 8.60 -12.14 12.55
C TYR A 134 8.95 -10.76 11.96
N MET A 135 9.51 -9.86 12.79
CA MET A 135 9.99 -8.56 12.33
C MET A 135 11.12 -8.68 11.30
N ILE A 136 12.12 -9.53 11.57
CA ILE A 136 13.25 -9.76 10.66
C ILE A 136 12.77 -10.40 9.36
N ALA A 137 11.92 -11.42 9.44
CA ALA A 137 11.36 -12.09 8.27
C ALA A 137 10.56 -11.12 7.39
N SER A 138 9.76 -10.25 8.01
CA SER A 138 8.98 -9.22 7.29
C SER A 138 9.87 -8.20 6.61
N LEU A 139 10.91 -7.69 7.29
CA LEU A 139 11.81 -6.68 6.75
C LEU A 139 12.73 -7.24 5.66
N ILE A 140 13.51 -8.28 5.98
CA ILE A 140 14.47 -8.88 5.05
C ILE A 140 13.71 -9.56 3.91
N GLY A 141 12.67 -10.34 4.23
CA GLY A 141 11.83 -10.97 3.22
C GLY A 141 11.21 -9.94 2.28
N GLY A 142 10.71 -8.81 2.80
CA GLY A 142 10.10 -7.76 1.98
C GLY A 142 11.08 -7.13 1.00
N LEU A 143 12.32 -6.87 1.46
CA LEU A 143 13.41 -6.39 0.60
C LEU A 143 13.78 -7.41 -0.48
N LEU A 144 13.90 -8.69 -0.12
CA LEU A 144 14.18 -9.77 -1.07
C LEU A 144 13.05 -9.91 -2.10
N ALA A 145 11.80 -9.87 -1.66
CA ALA A 145 10.62 -9.92 -2.51
C ALA A 145 10.60 -8.75 -3.51
N CYS A 146 10.93 -7.54 -3.05
CA CYS A 146 11.08 -6.36 -3.91
C CYS A 146 12.15 -6.56 -4.99
N VAL A 147 13.34 -7.06 -4.61
CA VAL A 147 14.43 -7.36 -5.56
C VAL A 147 13.99 -8.42 -6.59
N LEU A 148 13.29 -9.46 -6.17
CA LEU A 148 12.77 -10.49 -7.05
C LEU A 148 11.75 -9.91 -8.04
N GLY A 149 10.81 -9.10 -7.56
CA GLY A 149 9.81 -8.42 -8.41
C GLY A 149 10.46 -7.51 -9.45
N TYR A 150 11.49 -6.76 -9.05
CA TYR A 150 12.27 -5.90 -9.94
C TYR A 150 13.02 -6.69 -11.02
N ARG A 151 13.65 -7.81 -10.64
CA ARG A 151 14.42 -8.68 -11.56
C ARG A 151 13.49 -9.35 -12.58
N LEU A 152 12.35 -9.88 -12.12
CA LEU A 152 11.37 -10.50 -13.00
C LEU A 152 10.80 -9.48 -13.98
N SER A 153 10.42 -8.29 -13.51
CA SER A 153 9.95 -7.21 -14.36
C SER A 153 10.98 -6.83 -15.42
N LYS A 154 12.27 -6.72 -15.06
CA LYS A 154 13.36 -6.45 -16.01
C LYS A 154 13.43 -7.51 -17.11
N MET A 155 13.40 -8.78 -16.73
CA MET A 155 13.53 -9.90 -17.65
C MET A 155 12.37 -9.93 -18.65
N LEU A 156 11.14 -9.74 -18.17
CA LEU A 156 9.95 -9.69 -19.02
C LEU A 156 9.94 -8.47 -19.95
N LEU A 157 10.39 -7.30 -19.48
CA LEU A 157 10.47 -6.11 -20.32
C LEU A 157 11.47 -6.25 -21.46
N ILE A 158 12.61 -6.91 -21.23
CA ILE A 158 13.60 -7.16 -22.29
C ILE A 158 12.97 -8.04 -23.38
N ARG A 159 12.37 -9.16 -22.99
CA ARG A 159 11.68 -10.07 -23.92
C ARG A 159 10.54 -9.38 -24.67
N PHE A 160 9.75 -8.57 -23.97
CA PHE A 160 8.63 -7.85 -24.59
C PHE A 160 9.11 -6.84 -25.65
N LYS A 161 10.23 -6.15 -25.41
CA LYS A 161 10.84 -5.25 -26.38
C LYS A 161 11.42 -5.98 -27.59
N GLU A 162 11.96 -7.18 -27.41
CA GLU A 162 12.47 -7.99 -28.53
C GLU A 162 11.34 -8.43 -29.47
N VAL A 163 10.20 -8.86 -28.91
CA VAL A 163 9.02 -9.23 -29.70
C VAL A 163 8.49 -8.04 -30.50
N LEU A 164 8.33 -6.88 -29.85
CA LEU A 164 7.83 -5.67 -30.55
C LEU A 164 8.80 -5.14 -31.61
N ARG A 165 10.11 -5.41 -31.52
CA ARG A 165 11.08 -5.04 -32.55
C ARG A 165 10.95 -5.92 -33.80
N HIS A 166 10.42 -7.13 -33.67
CA HIS A 166 10.29 -8.07 -34.78
C HIS A 166 9.03 -7.86 -35.63
N ASP A 167 8.04 -7.12 -35.11
CA ASP A 167 6.78 -6.78 -35.80
C ASP A 167 6.84 -5.45 -36.58
N HIS A 168 8.00 -4.78 -36.63
CA HIS A 168 8.27 -3.54 -37.38
C HIS A 168 9.37 -3.76 -38.42
#